data_AF-E2BVQ2-F1
#
_entry.id   AF-E2BVQ2-F1
#
_cell.length_a   1.000
_cell.length_b   1.000
_cell.length_c   1.000
_cell.angle_alpha   90.00
_cell.angle_beta   90.00
_cell.angle_gamma   90.00
#
_symmetry.space_group_name_H-M   'P 1'
#
loop_
_entity.id
_entity.type
_entity.pdbx_description
1 polymer ?
#
loop_
_entity_poly.entity_id
_entity_poly.type
_entity_poly.pdbx_seq_one_letter_code
_entity_poly.pdbx_strand_id
1 'polypeptide(L)'
;MKGSEYAAGYDLRSAYRCVIPARGKELVKTDLQIEVPPGTYGRVAPRSGLAWKNYIDVGAGVIDADYRGNLSALLFNHSNDDFEIAPGDRIAQLICEKIVYPKIEEVESLSDTNRGAGGFGSTGMK
;
A
#
# COMPACT_ATOMS: atom_id res chain seq x y z
N MET A 1 14.10 7.12 -0.62
CA MET A 1 15.26 6.69 0.21
C MET A 1 14.83 5.53 1.09
N LYS A 2 15.73 4.60 1.42
CA LYS A 2 15.43 3.50 2.36
C LYS A 2 15.63 3.98 3.81
N GLY A 3 14.78 3.49 4.73
CA GLY A 3 14.90 3.82 6.15
C GLY A 3 16.05 3.10 6.87
N SER A 4 16.48 1.96 6.33
CA SER A 4 17.62 1.14 6.81
C SER A 4 18.11 0.23 5.68
N GLU A 5 19.25 -0.43 5.89
CA GLU A 5 19.86 -1.35 4.91
C GLU A 5 18.88 -2.41 4.40
N TYR A 6 18.15 -3.04 5.32
CA TYR A 6 17.17 -4.10 5.04
C TYR A 6 15.71 -3.62 5.05
N ALA A 7 15.47 -2.31 4.99
CA ALA A 7 14.10 -1.81 4.87
C ALA A 7 13.43 -2.41 3.63
N ALA A 8 12.21 -2.92 3.81
CA ALA A 8 11.44 -3.54 2.74
C ALA A 8 10.98 -2.52 1.69
N GLY A 9 10.66 -1.30 2.13
CA GLY A 9 10.14 -0.25 1.28
C GLY A 9 11.04 0.98 1.16
N TYR A 10 10.84 1.72 0.06
CA TYR A 10 11.38 3.05 -0.14
C TYR A 10 10.37 4.09 0.35
N ASP A 11 10.79 5.00 1.24
CA ASP A 11 9.92 6.08 1.70
C ASP A 11 9.49 6.96 0.51
N LEU A 12 8.18 7.14 0.34
CA LEU A 12 7.56 8.07 -0.60
C LEU A 12 7.27 9.39 0.11
N ARG A 13 7.51 10.50 -0.60
CA ARG A 13 7.33 11.85 -0.07
C ARG A 13 6.22 12.59 -0.81
N SER A 14 5.49 13.41 -0.08
CA SER A 14 4.53 14.32 -0.71
C SER A 14 5.27 15.37 -1.55
N ALA A 15 4.82 15.62 -2.76
CA ALA A 15 5.30 16.74 -3.57
C ALA A 15 4.65 18.07 -3.14
N TYR A 16 3.48 18.02 -2.52
CA TYR A 16 2.64 19.19 -2.25
C TYR A 16 2.20 19.27 -0.80
N ARG A 17 1.74 20.46 -0.39
CA ARG A 17 0.99 20.62 0.84
C ARG A 17 -0.43 20.09 0.62
N CYS A 18 -0.95 19.31 1.56
CA CYS A 18 -2.36 18.92 1.57
C CYS A 18 -2.85 18.69 3.00
N VAL A 19 -4.18 18.65 3.16
CA VAL A 19 -4.83 18.28 4.41
C VAL A 19 -5.66 17.04 4.12
N ILE A 20 -5.51 15.98 4.92
CA ILE A 20 -6.43 14.85 4.90
C ILE A 20 -7.50 15.14 5.95
N PRO A 21 -8.76 15.39 5.55
CA PRO A 21 -9.83 15.70 6.50
C PRO A 21 -10.02 14.59 7.52
N ALA A 22 -10.43 14.93 8.73
CA ALA A 22 -10.90 13.98 9.73
C ALA A 22 -11.94 13.03 9.12
N ARG A 23 -11.80 11.73 9.36
CA ARG A 23 -12.66 10.67 8.75
C ARG A 23 -12.68 10.69 7.21
N GLY A 24 -11.74 11.37 6.57
CA GLY A 24 -11.66 11.57 5.14
C GLY A 24 -10.52 10.80 4.48
N LYS A 25 -10.27 11.15 3.22
CA LYS A 25 -9.19 10.60 2.40
C LYS A 25 -8.68 11.64 1.43
N GLU A 26 -7.42 11.53 1.04
CA GLU A 26 -6.79 12.40 0.04
C GLU A 26 -5.81 11.61 -0.85
N LEU A 27 -5.68 12.02 -2.11
CA LEU A 27 -4.73 11.42 -3.05
C LEU A 27 -3.45 12.26 -3.09
N VAL A 28 -2.44 11.83 -2.33
CA VAL A 28 -1.19 12.58 -2.18
C VAL A 28 -0.22 12.22 -3.29
N LYS A 29 0.05 13.18 -4.18
CA LYS A 29 0.97 13.02 -5.31
C LYS A 29 2.43 13.08 -4.87
N THR A 30 3.26 12.25 -5.50
CA THR A 30 4.72 12.25 -5.28
C THR A 30 5.50 12.96 -6.38
N ASP A 31 4.86 13.24 -7.52
CA ASP A 31 5.51 13.74 -8.75
C ASP A 31 6.64 12.86 -9.27
N LEU A 32 6.57 11.57 -8.94
CA LEU A 32 7.41 10.55 -9.49
C LEU A 32 6.63 9.73 -10.50
N GLN A 33 7.32 9.31 -11.55
CA GLN A 33 6.94 8.16 -12.37
C GLN A 33 7.92 7.06 -12.03
N ILE A 34 7.46 5.81 -12.02
CA ILE A 34 8.32 4.67 -11.70
C ILE A 34 8.17 3.58 -12.74
N GLU A 35 9.22 2.78 -12.85
CA GLU A 35 9.21 1.48 -13.50
C GLU A 35 9.76 0.48 -12.48
N VAL A 36 8.93 -0.49 -12.08
CA VAL A 36 9.36 -1.54 -11.15
C VAL A 36 9.98 -2.71 -11.91
N PRO A 37 10.87 -3.51 -11.28
CA PRO A 37 11.46 -4.66 -11.94
C PRO A 37 10.41 -5.67 -12.45
N PRO A 38 10.66 -6.35 -13.58
CA PRO A 38 9.79 -7.42 -14.06
C PRO A 38 9.55 -8.51 -13.02
N GLY A 39 8.33 -9.07 -13.00
CA GLY A 39 7.91 -10.06 -11.99
C GLY A 39 7.60 -9.46 -10.62
N THR A 40 7.47 -8.13 -10.53
CA THR A 40 7.02 -7.43 -9.33
C THR A 40 5.90 -6.46 -9.64
N TYR A 41 5.17 -6.04 -8.62
CA TYR A 41 4.38 -4.82 -8.62
C TYR A 41 4.84 -3.89 -7.49
N GLY A 42 4.55 -2.60 -7.60
CA GLY A 42 4.81 -1.65 -6.54
C GLY A 42 3.65 -1.59 -5.56
N ARG A 43 3.83 -2.06 -4.32
CA ARG A 43 2.84 -1.85 -3.26
C ARG A 43 3.13 -0.56 -2.49
N VAL A 44 2.19 0.39 -2.53
CA VAL A 44 2.19 1.52 -1.59
C VAL A 44 1.62 1.04 -0.26
N ALA A 45 2.43 1.12 0.79
CA ALA A 45 2.14 0.58 2.11
C ALA A 45 2.18 1.67 3.20
N PRO A 46 1.41 1.52 4.29
CA PRO A 46 1.41 2.48 5.38
C PRO A 46 2.74 2.49 6.14
N ARG A 47 3.07 3.64 6.73
CA ARG A 47 4.19 3.78 7.67
C ARG A 47 3.65 3.61 9.09
N SER A 48 4.20 2.69 9.87
CA SER A 48 3.70 2.35 11.21
C SER A 48 3.60 3.56 12.15
N GLY A 49 4.54 4.51 12.04
CA GLY A 49 4.52 5.74 12.83
C GLY A 49 3.29 6.63 12.56
N LEU A 50 2.87 6.74 11.30
CA LEU A 50 1.69 7.52 10.92
C LEU A 50 0.40 6.78 11.29
N ALA A 51 0.37 5.46 11.10
CA ALA A 51 -0.76 4.64 11.51
C ALA A 51 -1.03 4.70 13.02
N TRP A 52 0.02 4.54 13.84
CA TRP A 52 -0.11 4.54 15.29
C TRP A 52 -0.40 5.92 15.89
N LYS A 53 0.32 6.97 15.43
CA LYS A 53 0.24 8.29 16.06
C LYS A 53 -0.86 9.18 15.48
N ASN A 54 -1.20 8.99 14.21
CA ASN A 54 -2.07 9.89 13.47
C ASN A 54 -3.27 9.17 12.83
N TYR A 55 -3.44 7.86 13.08
CA TYR A 55 -4.52 7.04 12.51
C TYR A 55 -4.58 7.08 10.98
N ILE A 56 -3.42 7.23 10.32
CA ILE A 56 -3.32 7.28 8.86
C ILE A 56 -3.07 5.88 8.30
N ASP A 57 -3.91 5.48 7.35
CA ASP A 57 -3.74 4.25 6.58
C ASP A 57 -3.56 4.55 5.08
N VAL A 58 -3.10 3.56 4.34
CA VAL A 58 -2.96 3.61 2.87
C VAL A 58 -3.98 2.67 2.24
N GLY A 59 -4.81 3.19 1.35
CA GLY A 59 -5.69 2.37 0.52
C GLY A 59 -5.18 2.20 -0.91
N ALA A 60 -5.91 1.40 -1.68
CA ALA A 60 -5.54 0.97 -3.04
C ALA A 60 -4.12 0.38 -3.07
N GLY A 61 -3.14 1.17 -3.49
CA GLY A 61 -1.72 0.86 -3.31
C GLY A 61 -1.15 -0.19 -4.26
N VAL A 62 -1.89 -0.69 -5.25
CA VAL A 62 -1.35 -1.55 -6.32
C VAL A 62 -0.88 -0.67 -7.47
N ILE A 63 0.43 -0.63 -7.70
CA ILE A 63 1.06 0.05 -8.84
C ILE A 63 1.57 -1.01 -9.80
N ASP A 64 0.88 -1.15 -10.93
CA ASP A 64 1.22 -2.12 -11.95
C ASP A 64 2.57 -1.84 -12.61
N ALA A 65 3.25 -2.89 -13.07
CA ALA A 65 4.59 -2.78 -13.64
C ALA A 65 4.64 -1.97 -14.96
N ASP A 66 3.52 -1.88 -15.67
CA ASP A 66 3.35 -1.11 -16.91
C ASP A 66 2.78 0.31 -16.67
N TYR A 67 2.49 0.68 -15.41
CA TYR A 67 2.04 2.03 -15.09
C TYR A 67 3.18 3.06 -15.29
N ARG A 68 2.87 4.16 -15.99
CA ARG A 68 3.79 5.28 -16.23
C ARG A 68 3.21 6.65 -15.83
N GLY A 69 2.10 6.65 -15.10
CA GLY A 69 1.51 7.88 -14.57
C GLY A 69 2.18 8.35 -13.27
N ASN A 70 1.59 9.35 -12.63
CA ASN A 70 2.09 9.93 -11.39
C ASN A 70 1.83 8.98 -10.21
N LEU A 71 2.90 8.47 -9.60
CA LEU A 71 2.83 7.67 -8.38
C LEU A 71 2.22 8.50 -7.25
N SER A 72 1.09 8.04 -6.73
CA SER A 72 0.34 8.72 -5.67
C SER A 72 -0.01 7.74 -4.57
N ALA A 73 -0.13 8.23 -3.34
CA ALA A 73 -0.63 7.46 -2.21
C ALA A 73 -2.04 7.92 -1.84
N LEU A 74 -3.01 7.00 -1.87
CA LEU A 74 -4.34 7.26 -1.34
C LEU A 74 -4.29 7.06 0.18
N LEU A 75 -4.37 8.16 0.92
CA LEU A 75 -4.28 8.14 2.38
C LEU A 75 -5.68 8.26 2.98
N PHE A 76 -5.96 7.44 3.99
CA PHE A 76 -7.18 7.50 4.80
C PHE A 76 -6.84 8.01 6.19
N ASN A 77 -7.67 8.93 6.70
CA ASN A 77 -7.55 9.43 8.07
C ASN A 77 -8.69 8.84 8.92
N HIS A 78 -8.34 7.95 9.83
CA HIS A 78 -9.29 7.31 10.75
C HIS A 78 -9.41 8.03 12.10
N SER A 79 -8.80 9.21 12.27
CA SER A 79 -8.97 10.05 13.46
C SER A 79 -10.18 11.00 13.33
N ASN A 80 -10.40 11.80 14.38
CA ASN A 80 -11.38 12.88 14.38
C ASN A 80 -10.74 14.26 14.14
N ASP A 81 -9.44 14.31 13.86
CA ASP A 81 -8.68 15.55 13.64
C ASP A 81 -8.12 15.56 12.21
N ASP A 82 -8.06 16.73 11.60
CA ASP A 82 -7.44 16.89 10.28
C ASP A 82 -5.93 16.59 10.36
N PHE A 83 -5.38 15.97 9.32
CA PHE A 83 -3.96 15.66 9.23
C PHE A 83 -3.28 16.51 8.16
N GLU A 84 -2.40 17.41 8.58
CA GLU A 84 -1.61 18.25 7.68
C GLU A 84 -0.38 17.51 7.16
N ILE A 85 -0.14 17.64 5.85
CA ILE A 85 1.05 17.13 5.17
C ILE A 85 1.78 18.32 4.54
N ALA A 86 3.06 18.44 4.83
CA ALA A 86 3.95 19.39 4.16
C ALA A 86 4.66 18.74 2.96
N PRO A 87 5.07 19.54 1.96
CA PRO A 87 5.97 19.06 0.91
C PRO A 87 7.23 18.44 1.51
N GLY A 88 7.62 17.27 1.01
CA GLY A 88 8.78 16.52 1.48
C GLY A 88 8.48 15.56 2.64
N ASP A 89 7.31 15.62 3.28
CA ASP A 89 6.95 14.67 4.34
C ASP A 89 6.86 13.25 3.81
N ARG A 90 7.35 12.30 4.60
CA ARG A 90 7.30 10.86 4.26
C ARG A 90 5.93 10.31 4.62
N ILE A 91 5.12 10.01 3.62
CA ILE A 91 3.69 9.73 3.79
C ILE A 91 3.32 8.25 3.60
N ALA A 92 4.11 7.51 2.83
CA ALA A 92 3.94 6.08 2.60
C ALA A 92 5.30 5.44 2.30
N GLN A 93 5.31 4.14 2.02
CA GLN A 93 6.49 3.45 1.51
C GLN A 93 6.12 2.56 0.32
N LEU A 94 6.99 2.48 -0.67
CA LEU A 94 6.84 1.61 -1.84
C LEU A 94 7.63 0.32 -1.64
N ILE A 95 6.97 -0.84 -1.70
CA ILE A 95 7.57 -2.17 -1.61
C ILE A 95 7.43 -2.84 -2.98
N CYS A 96 8.53 -3.33 -3.57
CA CYS A 96 8.46 -4.14 -4.79
C CYS A 96 8.14 -5.58 -4.41
N GLU A 97 6.89 -5.96 -4.51
CA GLU A 97 6.43 -7.31 -4.15
C GLU A 97 6.52 -8.25 -5.34
N LYS A 98 7.15 -9.41 -5.12
CA LYS A 98 7.27 -10.45 -6.14
C LYS A 98 5.91 -11.10 -6.39
N ILE A 99 5.58 -11.26 -7.66
CA ILE A 99 4.35 -11.91 -8.12
C ILE A 99 4.64 -12.84 -9.30
N VAL A 100 3.67 -13.67 -9.61
CA VAL A 100 3.63 -14.45 -10.85
C VAL A 100 2.46 -13.97 -11.70
N TYR A 101 2.59 -14.06 -13.01
CA TYR A 101 1.52 -13.79 -13.98
C TYR A 101 0.99 -15.12 -14.53
N PRO A 102 0.13 -15.85 -13.79
CA PRO A 102 -0.34 -17.16 -14.22
C PRO A 102 -1.35 -17.01 -15.36
N LYS A 103 -1.45 -18.06 -16.19
CA LYS A 103 -2.63 -18.23 -17.04
C LYS A 103 -3.77 -18.76 -16.16
N ILE A 104 -4.93 -18.16 -16.27
CA ILE A 104 -6.13 -18.62 -15.56
C ILE A 104 -6.73 -19.78 -16.37
N GLU A 105 -7.08 -20.86 -15.67
CA GLU A 105 -7.71 -22.07 -16.22
C GLU A 105 -8.97 -22.40 -15.42
N GLU A 106 -10.10 -22.59 -16.12
CA GLU A 106 -11.37 -22.99 -15.53
C GLU A 106 -11.45 -24.52 -15.43
N VAL A 107 -11.90 -25.05 -14.28
CA VAL A 107 -11.98 -26.49 -14.00
C VAL A 107 -13.30 -26.84 -13.32
N GLU A 108 -13.77 -28.08 -13.45
CA GLU A 108 -15.03 -28.52 -12.85
C GLU A 108 -14.98 -28.58 -11.31
N SER A 109 -13.81 -28.90 -10.74
CA SER A 109 -13.59 -28.96 -9.29
C SER A 109 -12.11 -28.79 -8.92
N LEU A 110 -11.86 -28.36 -7.68
CA LEU A 110 -10.52 -28.24 -7.09
C LEU A 110 -10.21 -29.46 -6.21
N SER A 111 -8.93 -29.76 -6.01
CA SER A 111 -8.50 -30.82 -5.08
C SER A 111 -8.75 -30.44 -3.62
N ASP A 112 -9.07 -31.44 -2.79
CA ASP A 112 -9.21 -31.23 -1.35
C ASP A 112 -7.90 -30.83 -0.67
N THR A 113 -8.02 -30.05 0.41
CA THR A 113 -6.90 -29.69 1.28
C THR A 113 -7.32 -29.80 2.75
N ASN A 114 -6.36 -29.93 3.66
CA ASN A 114 -6.63 -29.92 5.10
C ASN A 114 -7.39 -28.68 5.58
N ARG A 115 -7.30 -27.55 4.87
CA ARG A 115 -8.02 -26.32 5.20
C ARG A 115 -9.46 -26.31 4.66
N GLY A 116 -9.70 -26.93 3.50
CA GLY A 116 -11.00 -26.95 2.84
C GLY A 116 -11.63 -25.55 2.73
N ALA A 117 -12.91 -25.44 3.12
CA ALA A 117 -13.67 -24.19 3.13
C ALA A 117 -13.44 -23.30 4.38
N GLY A 118 -12.46 -23.61 5.24
CA GLY A 118 -12.21 -22.88 6.49
C GLY A 118 -11.58 -21.48 6.28
N GLY A 119 -12.24 -20.43 6.81
CA GLY A 119 -11.78 -19.04 6.78
C GLY A 119 -12.32 -18.20 7.95
N PHE A 120 -12.03 -16.90 7.97
CA PHE A 120 -12.59 -15.92 8.94
C PHE A 120 -12.45 -16.32 10.42
N GLY A 121 -11.23 -16.67 10.86
CA GLY A 121 -10.99 -17.07 12.25
C GLY A 121 -11.31 -18.54 12.54
N SER A 122 -11.39 -19.39 11.53
CA SER A 122 -11.58 -20.85 11.67
C SER A 122 -10.51 -21.56 12.51
N THR A 123 -9.38 -20.91 12.80
CA THR A 123 -8.31 -21.40 13.68
C THR A 123 -8.40 -20.90 15.13
N GLY A 124 -9.43 -20.10 15.45
CA GLY A 124 -9.69 -19.56 16.79
C GLY A 124 -8.85 -18.35 17.17
N MET A 125 -9.35 -17.58 18.14
CA MET A 125 -8.57 -16.62 18.93
C MET A 125 -8.30 -17.31 20.27
N LYS A 126 -7.08 -17.74 20.54
CA LYS A 126 -6.69 -18.07 21.92
C LYS A 126 -6.36 -16.78 22.66
#